data_AF-A0A4U7B3A9-F1
#
_entry.id   AF-A0A4U7B3A9-F1
#
_cell.length_a   1.000
_cell.length_b   1.000
_cell.length_c   1.000
_cell.angle_alpha   90.00
_cell.angle_beta   90.00
_cell.angle_gamma   90.00
#
_symmetry.space_group_name_H-M   'P 1'
#
loop_
_entity.id
_entity.type
_entity.pdbx_description
1 polymer ?
#
loop_
_entity_poly.entity_id
_entity_poly.type
_entity_poly.pdbx_seq_one_letter_code
_entity_poly.pdbx_strand_id
1 'polypeptide(L)'
;MVYRRIAEDKLNAVIYGLACGQSDCAVHRSTAVARGTIRSIRLSLEFFSEPYPPVETHKRHKRKITPFLEEKILEYLSDIPTAYLDEL
;
A
#
# COMPACT_ATOMS: atom_id res chain seq x y z
N MET A 1 5.27 6.16 5.13
CA MET A 1 3.99 6.88 5.21
C MET A 1 2.99 5.96 5.87
N VAL A 2 2.56 6.26 7.09
CA VAL A 2 1.47 5.52 7.75
C VAL A 2 0.17 6.16 7.26
N TYR A 3 -0.57 5.48 6.38
CA TYR A 3 -1.87 5.96 5.95
C TYR A 3 -2.82 5.94 7.14
N ARG A 4 -3.30 7.11 7.57
CA ARG A 4 -4.30 7.21 8.63
C ARG A 4 -5.63 6.72 8.07
N ARG A 5 -6.07 5.54 8.52
CA ARG A 5 -7.39 5.00 8.16
C ARG A 5 -8.49 5.93 8.67
N ILE A 6 -9.62 5.96 7.97
CA ILE A 6 -10.80 6.67 8.47
C ILE A 6 -11.35 5.96 9.71
N ALA A 7 -12.08 6.71 10.55
CA ALA A 7 -12.75 6.15 11.70
C ALA A 7 -13.71 5.02 11.29
N GLU A 8 -13.81 3.99 12.11
CA GLU A 8 -14.54 2.75 11.81
C GLU A 8 -16.03 2.98 11.57
N ASP A 9 -16.66 3.86 12.35
CA ASP A 9 -18.06 4.25 12.17
C ASP A 9 -18.33 4.84 10.78
N LYS A 10 -17.41 5.71 10.31
CA LYS A 10 -17.51 6.32 8.98
C LYS A 10 -17.26 5.29 7.89
N LEU A 11 -16.35 4.35 8.11
CA LEU A 11 -16.09 3.27 7.17
C LEU A 11 -17.34 2.41 6.96
N ASN A 12 -17.98 1.99 8.05
CA ASN A 12 -19.20 1.19 8.00
C ASN A 12 -20.34 1.92 7.29
N ALA A 13 -20.51 3.22 7.56
CA ALA A 13 -21.51 4.05 6.86
C ALA A 13 -21.22 4.17 5.35
N VAL A 14 -19.95 4.31 4.95
CA VAL A 14 -19.55 4.32 3.54
C VAL A 14 -19.84 2.98 2.88
N ILE A 15 -19.43 1.87 3.51
CA ILE A 15 -19.67 0.52 2.98
C ILE A 15 -21.17 0.26 2.80
N TYR A 16 -21.98 0.62 3.79
CA TYR A 16 -23.42 0.48 3.72
C TYR A 16 -24.02 1.30 2.56
N GLY A 17 -23.64 2.57 2.43
CA GLY A 17 -24.11 3.42 1.33
C GLY A 17 -23.73 2.86 -0.05
N LEU A 18 -22.52 2.34 -0.19
CA LEU A 18 -22.05 1.67 -1.40
C LEU A 18 -22.83 0.37 -1.69
N ALA A 19 -23.09 -0.45 -0.66
CA ALA A 19 -23.88 -1.68 -0.80
C ALA A 19 -25.33 -1.41 -1.22
N CYS A 20 -25.90 -0.26 -0.81
CA CYS A 20 -27.21 0.21 -1.27
C CYS A 20 -27.20 0.81 -2.69
N GLY A 21 -26.06 0.78 -3.40
CA GLY A 21 -25.94 1.32 -4.76
C GLY A 21 -25.93 2.84 -4.83
N GLN A 22 -25.64 3.54 -3.73
CA GLN A 22 -25.59 5.00 -3.73
C GLN A 22 -24.37 5.53 -4.51
N SER A 23 -24.55 6.69 -5.15
CA SER A 23 -23.44 7.39 -5.81
C SER A 23 -22.45 7.97 -4.79
N ASP A 24 -21.20 8.18 -5.22
CA ASP A 24 -20.17 8.82 -4.37
C ASP A 24 -20.61 10.16 -3.79
N CYS A 25 -21.36 10.93 -4.58
CA CYS A 25 -21.88 12.21 -4.14
C CYS A 25 -22.91 12.06 -3.01
N ALA A 26 -23.79 11.05 -3.08
CA ALA A 26 -24.76 10.79 -2.03
C ALA A 26 -24.08 10.32 -0.73
N VAL A 27 -23.13 9.37 -0.85
CA VAL A 27 -22.37 8.85 0.29
C VAL A 27 -21.52 9.95 0.94
N HIS A 28 -20.94 10.86 0.14
CA HIS A 28 -20.20 12.02 0.65
C HIS A 28 -21.08 12.93 1.50
N ARG A 29 -22.31 13.22 1.04
CA ARG A 29 -23.24 14.09 1.76
C ARG A 29 -23.69 13.49 3.10
N SER A 30 -23.83 12.17 3.19
CA SER A 30 -24.26 11.51 4.43
C SER A 30 -23.13 11.26 5.42
N THR A 31 -21.92 10.95 4.93
CA THR A 31 -20.79 10.53 5.80
C THR A 31 -19.73 11.61 6.04
N ALA A 32 -19.78 12.71 5.27
CA ALA A 32 -18.74 13.74 5.23
C ALA A 32 -17.33 13.21 4.92
N VAL A 33 -17.21 12.03 4.31
CA VAL A 33 -15.93 11.46 3.84
C VAL A 33 -15.61 12.02 2.46
N ALA A 34 -14.32 12.32 2.20
CA ALA A 34 -13.90 12.85 0.91
C ALA A 34 -14.27 11.89 -0.24
N ARG A 35 -14.79 12.44 -1.35
CA ARG A 35 -15.20 11.65 -2.53
C ARG A 35 -14.08 10.78 -3.09
N GLY A 36 -12.83 11.27 -3.06
CA GLY A 36 -11.65 10.50 -3.46
C GLY A 36 -11.47 9.24 -2.62
N THR A 37 -11.63 9.35 -1.29
CA THR A 37 -11.55 8.21 -0.37
C THR A 37 -12.69 7.22 -0.61
N ILE A 38 -13.92 7.68 -0.81
CA ILE A 38 -15.07 6.82 -1.12
C ILE A 38 -14.83 6.05 -2.42
N ARG A 39 -14.34 6.74 -3.46
CA ARG A 39 -13.97 6.11 -4.74
C ARG A 39 -12.88 5.06 -4.55
N SER A 40 -11.84 5.34 -3.78
CA SER A 40 -10.79 4.36 -3.48
C SER A 40 -11.34 3.13 -2.76
N ILE A 41 -12.25 3.32 -1.79
CA ILE A 41 -12.90 2.22 -1.07
C ILE A 41 -13.78 1.40 -2.01
N ARG A 42 -14.58 2.04 -2.88
CA ARG A 42 -15.39 1.32 -3.89
C ARG A 42 -14.50 0.44 -4.77
N LEU A 43 -13.45 1.02 -5.35
CA LEU A 43 -12.53 0.27 -6.20
C LEU A 43 -11.88 -0.87 -5.42
N SER A 44 -11.47 -0.63 -4.17
CA SER A 44 -10.89 -1.67 -3.33
C SER A 44 -11.87 -2.83 -3.09
N LEU A 45 -13.14 -2.53 -2.80
CA LEU A 45 -14.18 -3.53 -2.62
C LEU A 45 -14.46 -4.31 -3.92
N GLU A 46 -14.44 -3.63 -5.08
CA GLU A 46 -14.64 -4.27 -6.39
C GLU A 46 -13.51 -5.23 -6.76
N PHE A 47 -12.24 -4.86 -6.49
CA PHE A 47 -11.08 -5.63 -6.92
C PHE A 47 -10.57 -6.63 -5.88
N PHE A 48 -10.71 -6.33 -4.60
CA PHE A 48 -10.11 -7.10 -3.50
C PHE A 48 -11.12 -7.62 -2.49
N SER A 49 -12.42 -7.31 -2.63
CA SER A 49 -13.47 -7.63 -1.64
C SER A 49 -13.21 -7.07 -0.22
N GLU A 50 -12.26 -6.15 -0.10
CA GLU A 50 -11.84 -5.52 1.15
C GLU A 50 -11.87 -3.99 1.00
N PRO A 51 -12.25 -3.23 2.05
CA PRO A 51 -12.36 -1.77 1.97
C PRO A 51 -11.02 -1.07 1.77
N TYR A 52 -9.92 -1.74 2.09
CA TYR A 52 -8.57 -1.29 1.85
C TYR A 52 -7.80 -2.39 1.11
N PRO A 53 -6.93 -2.04 0.17
CA PRO A 53 -6.16 -3.04 -0.54
C PRO A 53 -5.23 -3.78 0.43
N PRO A 54 -4.99 -5.08 0.20
CA PRO A 54 -4.10 -5.86 1.04
C PRO A 54 -2.69 -5.26 1.04
N VAL A 55 -2.00 -5.32 2.17
CA VAL A 55 -0.67 -4.71 2.39
C VAL A 55 0.35 -5.19 1.36
N GLU A 56 0.15 -6.39 0.82
CA GLU A 56 0.97 -6.98 -0.24
C GLU A 56 0.93 -6.23 -1.57
N THR A 57 -0.07 -5.38 -1.83
CA THR A 57 -0.06 -4.49 -3.00
C THR A 57 1.03 -3.42 -2.90
N HIS A 58 1.44 -3.06 -1.68
CA HIS A 58 2.63 -2.25 -1.43
C HIS A 58 3.88 -3.13 -1.42
N LYS A 59 4.09 -3.97 -2.45
CA LYS A 59 5.39 -4.60 -2.65
C LYS A 59 6.40 -3.46 -2.75
N ARG A 60 7.19 -3.28 -1.69
CA ARG A 60 8.43 -2.52 -1.77
C ARG A 60 9.15 -3.05 -3.01
N HIS A 61 9.65 -2.16 -3.86
CA HIS A 61 10.55 -2.58 -4.92
C HIS A 61 11.57 -3.53 -4.31
N LYS A 62 11.65 -4.76 -4.85
CA LYS A 62 12.63 -5.74 -4.39
C LYS A 62 13.99 -5.02 -4.42
N ARG A 63 14.69 -5.01 -3.28
CA ARG A 63 16.04 -4.45 -3.24
C ARG A 63 16.84 -5.15 -4.32
N LYS A 64 17.56 -4.38 -5.15
CA LYS A 64 18.45 -4.94 -6.19
C LYS A 64 19.54 -5.83 -5.55
N ILE A 65 19.89 -5.54 -4.31
CA ILE A 65 20.86 -6.26 -3.48
C ILE A 65 20.10 -6.92 -2.33
N THR A 66 20.19 -8.24 -2.22
CA THR A 66 19.68 -8.97 -1.05
C THR A 66 20.64 -8.78 0.14
N PRO A 67 20.18 -8.91 1.40
CA PRO A 67 21.06 -8.79 2.57
C PRO A 67 22.25 -9.76 2.52
N PHE A 68 22.01 -10.96 1.99
CA PHE A 68 23.07 -11.95 1.76
C PHE A 68 24.12 -11.49 0.74
N LEU A 69 23.70 -10.84 -0.35
CA LEU A 69 24.63 -10.30 -1.34
C LEU A 69 25.40 -9.11 -0.77
N GLU A 70 24.74 -8.30 0.07
CA GLU A 70 25.35 -7.18 0.78
C GLU A 70 26.47 -7.65 1.72
N GLU A 71 26.21 -8.70 2.52
CA GLU A 71 27.22 -9.34 3.38
C GLU A 71 28.42 -9.85 2.58
N LYS A 72 28.18 -10.53 1.44
CA LYS A 72 29.26 -11.02 0.57
C LYS A 72 30.09 -9.90 -0.06
N ILE A 73 29.46 -8.81 -0.48
CA ILE A 73 30.17 -7.65 -1.04
C ILE A 73 31.03 -7.01 0.05
N LEU A 74 30.51 -6.90 1.28
CA LEU A 74 31.27 -6.34 2.41
C LEU A 74 32.44 -7.24 2.81
N GLU A 75 32.26 -8.56 2.80
CA GLU A 75 33.33 -9.54 3.05
C GLU A 75 34.41 -9.42 1.98
N TYR A 76 34.05 -9.45 0.69
CA TYR A 76 34.99 -9.29 -0.43
C TYR A 76 35.78 -7.97 -0.36
N LEU A 77 35.11 -6.85 -0.06
CA LEU A 77 35.76 -5.54 0.06
C LEU A 77 36.58 -5.40 1.34
N SER A 78 36.35 -6.22 2.37
CA SER A 78 37.15 -6.20 3.59
C SER A 78 38.56 -6.74 3.37
N ASP A 79 38.70 -7.72 2.47
CA ASP A 79 40.00 -8.29 2.10
C ASP A 79 40.73 -7.42 1.07
N ILE A 80 40.00 -6.78 0.15
CA ILE A 80 40.57 -5.91 -0.90
C ILE A 80 39.69 -4.66 -1.09
N PRO A 81 39.97 -3.56 -0.37
CA PRO A 81 39.09 -2.38 -0.35
C PRO A 81 39.04 -1.58 -1.66
N THR A 82 40.00 -1.80 -2.56
CA THR A 82 40.06 -1.17 -3.90
C THR A 82 39.61 -2.09 -5.03
N ALA A 83 39.05 -3.27 -4.72
CA ALA A 83 38.60 -4.20 -5.73
C ALA A 83 37.41 -3.64 -6.52
N TYR A 84 37.38 -3.95 -7.82
CA TYR A 84 36.27 -3.58 -8.69
C TYR A 84 35.17 -4.65 -8.62
N LEU A 85 33.91 -4.22 -8.56
CA LEU A 85 32.76 -5.13 -8.43
C LEU A 85 32.48 -5.99 -9.68
N ASP A 86 33.14 -5.72 -10.80
CA ASP A 86 33.02 -6.54 -12.03
C ASP A 86 33.70 -7.92 -11.90
N GLU A 87 34.48 -8.14 -10.83
CA GLU A 87 35.21 -9.39 -10.55
C GLU A 87 34.47 -10.35 -9.60
N LEU A 88 33.25 -9.99 -9.19
CA LEU A 88 32.42 -10.68 -8.18
C LEU A 88 31.34 -11.58 -8.83
#